data_AF-A0A952X5V3-F1
#
_entry.id   AF-A0A952X5V3-F1
#
_cell.length_a   1.000
_cell.length_b   1.000
_cell.length_c   1.000
_cell.angle_alpha   90.00
_cell.angle_beta   90.00
_cell.angle_gamma   90.00
#
_symmetry.space_group_name_H-M   'P 1'
#
loop_
_entity.id
_entity.type
_entity.pdbx_description
1 polymer ?
#
loop_
_entity_poly.entity_id
_entity_poly.type
_entity_poly.pdbx_seq_one_letter_code
_entity_poly.pdbx_strand_id
1 'polypeptide(L)'
;MRSSILVPIGFAIATAVFWGLYGPALGKARGSWSPFKPYMLIGVAYLVWGVLGGLIGMRIFGDSWTFDGPQLPAAKFGFLAGSLGAFGALCLTAAVLNAKGFGGPALVMPIVFGGATMVNAVTELVLLKDRPAINPLLWLGMALVVAGIVLVRLYTPQAHPPMKPPTAAPATASGPSAVDAH
;
A
#
# COMPACT_ATOMS: atom_id res chain seq x y z
N MET A 1 6.43 -17.77 28.99
CA MET A 1 5.11 -17.10 28.93
C MET A 1 4.37 -17.62 27.71
N ARG A 2 3.22 -18.30 27.86
CA ARG A 2 2.37 -18.64 26.70
C ARG A 2 1.72 -17.35 26.22
N SER A 3 2.28 -16.73 25.19
CA SER A 3 1.62 -15.59 24.54
C SER A 3 0.32 -16.11 23.91
N SER A 4 -0.82 -15.52 24.29
CA SER A 4 -2.09 -15.86 23.68
C SER A 4 -2.01 -15.51 22.19
N ILE A 5 -2.44 -16.42 21.30
CA ILE A 5 -2.49 -16.20 19.85
C ILE A 5 -3.28 -14.93 19.47
N LEU A 6 -4.12 -14.43 20.38
CA LEU A 6 -4.86 -13.18 20.23
C LEU A 6 -3.96 -11.95 20.13
N VAL A 7 -2.80 -11.92 20.78
CA VAL A 7 -1.88 -10.77 20.75
C VAL A 7 -1.32 -10.54 19.34
N PRO A 8 -0.66 -11.51 18.67
CA PRO A 8 -0.17 -11.31 17.31
C PRO A 8 -1.31 -11.06 16.31
N ILE A 9 -2.47 -11.72 16.47
CA ILE A 9 -3.65 -11.46 15.62
C ILE A 9 -4.13 -10.01 15.78
N GLY A 10 -4.18 -9.49 17.01
CA GLY A 10 -4.56 -8.10 17.27
C GLY A 10 -3.63 -7.10 16.57
N PHE A 11 -2.31 -7.31 16.66
CA PHE A 11 -1.33 -6.47 15.95
C PHE A 11 -1.42 -6.62 14.42
N ALA A 12 -1.71 -7.82 13.91
CA ALA A 12 -1.92 -8.03 12.48
C ALA A 12 -3.15 -7.29 11.95
N ILE A 13 -4.27 -7.32 12.70
CA ILE A 13 -5.48 -6.55 12.36
C ILE A 13 -5.20 -5.05 12.41
N ALA A 14 -4.53 -4.57 13.47
CA ALA A 14 -4.16 -3.15 13.57
C ALA A 14 -3.28 -2.73 12.38
N THR A 15 -2.34 -3.57 11.98
CA THR A 15 -1.50 -3.36 10.79
C THR A 15 -2.35 -3.25 9.52
N ALA A 16 -3.32 -4.14 9.32
CA ALA A 16 -4.24 -4.09 8.18
C ALA A 16 -5.07 -2.80 8.17
N VAL A 17 -5.53 -2.33 9.34
CA VAL A 17 -6.26 -1.06 9.47
C VAL A 17 -5.39 0.13 9.07
N PHE A 18 -4.17 0.24 9.61
CA PHE A 18 -3.27 1.36 9.27
C PHE A 18 -2.92 1.39 7.78
N TRP A 19 -2.63 0.24 7.18
CA TRP A 19 -2.36 0.14 5.75
C TRP A 19 -3.60 0.38 4.88
N GLY A 20 -4.79 -0.02 5.32
CA GLY A 20 -6.04 0.31 4.64
C GLY A 20 -6.32 1.81 4.63
N LEU A 21 -6.11 2.49 5.76
CA LEU A 21 -6.28 3.94 5.89
C LEU A 21 -5.19 4.76 5.18
N TYR A 22 -4.01 4.17 4.96
CA TYR A 22 -2.90 4.80 4.25
C TYR A 22 -3.29 5.27 2.84
N GLY A 23 -4.11 4.53 2.10
CA GLY A 23 -4.48 4.84 0.72
C GLY A 23 -5.27 6.15 0.60
N PRO A 24 -6.39 6.30 1.33
CA PRO A 24 -7.11 7.57 1.42
C PRO A 24 -6.27 8.72 1.97
N ALA A 25 -5.42 8.47 2.97
CA ALA A 25 -4.52 9.49 3.51
C ALA A 25 -3.51 9.97 2.46
N LEU A 26 -2.91 9.05 1.70
CA LEU A 26 -2.01 9.36 0.58
C LEU A 26 -2.74 10.12 -0.53
N GLY A 27 -3.99 9.76 -0.81
CA GLY A 27 -4.86 10.47 -1.76
C GLY A 27 -5.13 11.93 -1.34
N LYS A 28 -5.38 12.18 -0.05
CA LYS A 28 -5.59 13.52 0.52
C LYS A 28 -4.31 14.34 0.66
N ALA A 29 -3.17 13.69 0.87
CA ALA A 29 -1.87 14.36 0.93
C ALA A 29 -1.45 14.98 -0.42
N ARG A 30 -2.23 14.72 -1.49
CA ARG A 30 -2.03 15.29 -2.82
C ARG A 30 -2.58 16.71 -2.85
N GLY A 31 -1.69 17.68 -3.08
CA GLY A 31 -2.03 19.07 -3.33
C GLY A 31 -1.38 19.57 -4.62
N SER A 32 -1.15 20.88 -4.69
CA SER A 32 -0.43 21.54 -5.80
C SER A 32 1.07 21.23 -5.84
N TRP A 33 1.59 20.49 -4.86
CA TRP A 33 3.01 20.14 -4.79
C TRP A 33 3.36 18.93 -5.66
N SER A 34 4.65 18.85 -6.02
CA SER A 34 5.28 17.62 -6.50
C SER A 34 4.95 16.43 -5.58
N PRO A 35 4.67 15.23 -6.13
CA PRO A 35 4.42 14.03 -5.34
C PRO A 35 5.52 13.67 -4.33
N PHE A 36 6.75 14.14 -4.56
CA PHE A 36 7.88 13.88 -3.68
C PHE A 36 7.82 14.63 -2.35
N LYS A 37 7.12 15.77 -2.28
CA LYS A 37 7.06 16.55 -1.03
C LYS A 37 6.20 15.85 0.04
N PRO A 38 4.98 15.36 -0.27
CA PRO A 38 4.27 14.46 0.63
C PRO A 38 5.03 13.15 0.91
N TYR A 39 5.69 12.58 -0.10
CA TYR A 39 6.49 11.37 0.08
C TYR A 39 7.64 11.56 1.08
N MET A 40 8.27 12.73 1.09
CA MET A 40 9.30 13.03 2.08
C MET A 40 8.77 12.99 3.51
N LEU A 41 7.57 13.55 3.75
CA LEU A 41 6.95 13.50 5.08
C LEU A 41 6.57 12.07 5.50
N ILE A 42 6.22 11.20 4.55
CA ILE A 42 6.04 9.76 4.81
C ILE A 42 7.36 9.14 5.27
N GLY A 43 8.47 9.44 4.59
CA GLY A 43 9.81 8.98 4.99
C GLY A 43 10.21 9.48 6.39
N VAL A 44 9.96 10.75 6.71
CA VAL A 44 10.19 11.30 8.06
C VAL A 44 9.34 10.57 9.10
N ALA A 45 8.07 10.31 8.82
CA ALA A 45 7.20 9.55 9.72
C ALA A 45 7.74 8.13 9.96
N TYR A 46 8.28 7.47 8.95
CA TYR A 46 8.89 6.13 9.10
C TYR A 46 10.14 6.18 9.96
N LEU A 47 10.98 7.20 9.82
CA LEU A 47 12.14 7.39 10.70
C LEU A 47 11.69 7.59 12.15
N VAL A 48 10.73 8.49 12.38
CA VAL A 48 10.22 8.79 13.73
C VAL A 48 9.65 7.52 14.38
N TRP A 49 8.68 6.86 13.74
CA TRP A 49 8.00 5.73 14.36
C TRP A 49 8.84 4.45 14.37
N GLY A 50 9.65 4.22 13.34
CA GLY A 50 10.55 3.06 13.27
C GLY A 50 11.63 3.12 14.34
N VAL A 51 12.28 4.27 14.51
CA VAL A 51 13.29 4.45 15.55
C VAL A 51 12.65 4.48 16.93
N LEU A 52 11.60 5.28 17.14
CA LEU A 52 10.94 5.39 18.45
C LEU A 52 10.40 4.04 18.93
N GLY A 53 9.72 3.29 18.06
CA GLY A 53 9.20 1.95 18.38
C GLY A 53 10.32 0.98 18.75
N GLY A 54 11.42 0.99 18.00
CA GLY A 54 12.61 0.19 18.30
C GLY A 54 13.21 0.53 19.67
N LEU A 55 13.38 1.82 19.98
CA LEU A 55 13.93 2.29 21.25
C LEU A 55 13.04 1.91 22.45
N ILE A 56 11.72 2.04 22.31
CA ILE A 56 10.76 1.62 23.34
C ILE A 56 10.85 0.10 23.54
N GLY A 57 10.91 -0.68 22.45
CA GLY A 57 11.08 -2.12 22.49
C GLY A 57 12.34 -2.53 23.23
N MET A 58 13.50 -1.98 22.84
CA MET A 58 14.78 -2.21 23.50
C MET A 58 14.71 -1.91 25.00
N ARG A 59 14.02 -0.84 25.40
CA ARG A 59 13.86 -0.48 26.82
C ARG A 59 13.00 -1.48 27.59
N ILE A 60 11.91 -1.96 27.00
CA ILE A 60 10.99 -2.93 27.62
C ILE A 60 11.66 -4.28 27.80
N PHE A 61 12.45 -4.72 26.81
CA PHE A 61 13.11 -6.02 26.84
C PHE A 61 14.50 -6.01 27.48
N GLY A 62 15.01 -4.83 27.87
CA GLY A 62 16.29 -4.68 28.55
C GLY A 62 17.50 -4.88 27.63
N ASP A 63 17.37 -4.53 26.35
CA ASP A 63 18.42 -4.71 25.36
C ASP A 63 19.60 -3.74 25.57
N SER A 64 20.78 -4.19 25.15
CA SER A 64 21.99 -3.37 25.11
C SER A 64 22.05 -2.48 23.86
N TRP A 65 22.85 -1.43 23.91
CA TRP A 65 23.14 -0.56 22.76
C TRP A 65 24.31 -1.05 21.89
N THR A 66 24.69 -2.32 22.09
CA THR A 66 25.81 -2.93 21.40
C THR A 66 25.27 -3.75 20.22
N PHE A 67 25.71 -3.40 19.00
CA PHE A 67 25.24 -4.01 17.75
C PHE A 67 26.32 -4.85 17.05
N ASP A 68 27.34 -5.30 17.77
CA ASP A 68 28.44 -6.13 17.28
C ASP A 68 28.38 -7.57 17.83
N GLY A 69 29.46 -8.33 17.66
CA GLY A 69 29.56 -9.69 18.20
C GLY A 69 28.64 -10.73 17.51
N PRO A 70 28.24 -11.80 18.21
CA PRO A 70 27.43 -12.89 17.66
C PRO A 70 26.08 -12.44 17.05
N GLN A 71 25.56 -11.29 17.47
CA GLN A 71 24.29 -10.73 17.00
C GLN A 71 24.45 -9.83 15.77
N LEU A 72 25.67 -9.57 15.29
CA LEU A 72 25.92 -8.75 14.10
C LEU A 72 25.13 -9.21 12.86
N PRO A 73 24.93 -10.53 12.59
CA PRO A 73 24.05 -10.96 11.51
C PRO A 73 22.61 -10.47 11.70
N ALA A 74 22.07 -10.51 12.91
CA ALA A 74 20.72 -10.03 13.20
C ALA A 74 20.61 -8.51 12.98
N ALA A 75 21.62 -7.73 13.36
CA ALA A 75 21.67 -6.30 13.07
C ALA A 75 21.69 -6.02 11.56
N LYS A 76 22.50 -6.78 10.79
CA LYS A 76 22.55 -6.66 9.33
C LYS A 76 21.23 -7.03 8.66
N PHE A 77 20.60 -8.13 9.06
CA PHE A 77 19.30 -8.54 8.54
C PHE A 77 18.18 -7.60 8.97
N GLY A 78 18.24 -7.02 10.17
CA GLY A 78 17.33 -5.97 10.61
C GLY A 78 17.40 -4.73 9.71
N PHE A 79 18.62 -4.27 9.42
CA PHE A 79 18.83 -3.17 8.49
C PHE A 79 18.38 -3.49 7.06
N LEU A 80 18.67 -4.71 6.57
CA LEU A 80 18.22 -5.18 5.26
C LEU A 80 16.69 -5.24 5.19
N ALA A 81 16.03 -5.77 6.22
CA ALA A 81 14.57 -5.81 6.30
C ALA A 81 13.96 -4.40 6.27
N GLY A 82 14.53 -3.47 7.03
CA GLY A 82 14.13 -2.05 7.00
C GLY A 82 14.32 -1.43 5.61
N SER A 83 15.43 -1.74 4.94
CA SER A 83 15.71 -1.28 3.58
C SER A 83 14.70 -1.82 2.57
N LEU A 84 14.40 -3.12 2.61
CA LEU A 84 13.40 -3.75 1.75
C LEU A 84 12.01 -3.12 1.95
N GLY A 85 11.63 -2.83 3.20
CA GLY A 85 10.39 -2.12 3.52
C GLY A 85 10.35 -0.70 2.95
N ALA A 86 11.42 0.08 3.11
CA ALA A 86 11.51 1.45 2.61
C ALA A 86 11.46 1.52 1.07
N PHE A 87 12.20 0.63 0.38
CA PHE A 87 12.13 0.52 -1.08
C PHE A 87 10.74 0.05 -1.53
N GLY A 88 10.11 -0.88 -0.81
CA GLY A 88 8.74 -1.29 -1.06
C GLY A 88 7.75 -0.14 -0.98
N ALA A 89 7.87 0.73 0.03
CA ALA A 89 7.02 1.92 0.18
C ALA A 89 7.25 2.98 -0.93
N LEU A 90 8.50 3.12 -1.40
CA LEU A 90 8.82 3.95 -2.58
C LEU A 90 8.10 3.42 -3.82
N CYS A 91 8.23 2.11 -4.09
CA CYS A 91 7.58 1.45 -5.22
C CYS A 91 6.06 1.53 -5.14
N LEU A 92 5.48 1.32 -3.95
CA LEU A 92 4.04 1.47 -3.70
C LEU A 92 3.58 2.89 -4.03
N THR A 93 4.31 3.90 -3.55
CA THR A 93 3.99 5.30 -3.83
C THR A 93 4.05 5.56 -5.34
N ALA A 94 5.14 5.17 -6.00
CA ALA A 94 5.29 5.32 -7.45
C ALA A 94 4.16 4.60 -8.23
N ALA A 95 3.78 3.39 -7.83
CA ALA A 95 2.70 2.64 -8.44
C ALA A 95 1.35 3.36 -8.30
N VAL A 96 1.01 3.86 -7.11
CA VAL A 96 -0.21 4.64 -6.88
C VAL A 96 -0.22 5.95 -7.68
N LEU A 97 0.94 6.59 -7.83
CA LEU A 97 1.06 7.82 -8.63
C LEU A 97 0.79 7.57 -10.12
N ASN A 98 1.26 6.44 -10.64
CA ASN A 98 1.10 6.05 -12.05
C ASN A 98 -0.24 5.34 -12.33
N ALA A 99 -0.92 4.80 -11.32
CA ALA A 99 -2.23 4.16 -11.44
C ALA A 99 -3.43 5.15 -11.49
N LYS A 100 -3.17 6.46 -11.68
CA LYS A 100 -4.23 7.46 -11.90
C LYS A 100 -5.03 7.10 -13.15
N GLY A 101 -6.35 7.01 -13.03
CA GLY A 101 -7.25 6.58 -14.10
C GLY A 101 -7.48 5.06 -14.17
N PHE A 102 -6.65 4.26 -13.51
CA PHE A 102 -6.78 2.79 -13.45
C PHE A 102 -7.35 2.27 -12.12
N GLY A 103 -7.74 3.16 -11.21
CA GLY A 103 -8.30 2.83 -9.89
C GLY A 103 -7.41 3.21 -8.70
N GLY A 104 -6.24 3.82 -8.94
CA GLY A 104 -5.40 4.39 -7.89
C GLY A 104 -5.05 3.41 -6.75
N PRO A 105 -5.13 3.83 -5.47
CA PRO A 105 -4.84 2.95 -4.34
C PRO A 105 -5.68 1.67 -4.29
N ALA A 106 -6.95 1.73 -4.74
CA ALA A 106 -7.85 0.57 -4.72
C ALA A 106 -7.40 -0.55 -5.67
N LEU A 107 -6.68 -0.22 -6.75
CA LEU A 107 -6.04 -1.21 -7.62
C LEU A 107 -4.73 -1.71 -7.00
N VAL A 108 -3.87 -0.80 -6.54
CA VAL A 108 -2.48 -1.13 -6.21
C VAL A 108 -2.38 -1.90 -4.88
N MET A 109 -3.17 -1.56 -3.87
CA MET A 109 -3.01 -2.14 -2.53
C MET A 109 -3.27 -3.65 -2.47
N PRO A 110 -4.37 -4.19 -3.02
CA PRO A 110 -4.60 -5.64 -2.99
C PRO A 110 -3.49 -6.41 -3.71
N ILE A 111 -2.98 -5.88 -4.83
CA ILE A 111 -1.87 -6.48 -5.58
C ILE A 111 -0.61 -6.53 -4.73
N VAL A 112 -0.26 -5.43 -4.06
CA VAL A 112 0.96 -5.36 -3.23
C VAL A 112 0.88 -6.29 -2.03
N PHE A 113 -0.20 -6.27 -1.26
CA PHE A 113 -0.29 -7.07 -0.03
C PHE A 113 -0.54 -8.56 -0.31
N GLY A 114 -1.39 -8.88 -1.28
CA GLY A 114 -1.59 -10.27 -1.70
C GLY A 114 -0.33 -10.82 -2.37
N GLY A 115 0.31 -10.02 -3.24
CA GLY A 115 1.59 -10.34 -3.88
C GLY A 115 2.71 -10.59 -2.87
N ALA A 116 2.86 -9.71 -1.87
CA ALA A 116 3.87 -9.86 -0.82
C ALA A 116 3.74 -11.17 -0.06
N THR A 117 2.50 -11.58 0.26
CA THR A 117 2.23 -12.87 0.93
C THR A 117 2.70 -14.04 0.06
N MET A 118 2.43 -14.01 -1.24
CA MET A 118 2.86 -15.05 -2.17
C MET A 118 4.38 -15.07 -2.35
N VAL A 119 5.02 -13.92 -2.50
CA VAL A 119 6.49 -13.79 -2.60
C VAL A 119 7.16 -14.32 -1.33
N ASN A 120 6.62 -14.04 -0.14
CA ASN A 120 7.14 -14.59 1.09
C ASN A 120 7.07 -16.12 1.11
N ALA A 121 5.92 -16.71 0.76
CA ALA A 121 5.75 -18.16 0.70
C ALA A 121 6.73 -18.83 -0.29
N VAL A 122 6.92 -18.24 -1.48
CA VAL A 122 7.91 -18.75 -2.45
C VAL A 122 9.34 -18.58 -1.93
N THR A 123 9.65 -17.44 -1.30
CA THR A 123 10.98 -17.19 -0.72
C THR A 123 11.29 -18.22 0.37
N GLU A 124 10.34 -18.51 1.25
CA GLU A 124 10.47 -19.57 2.24
C GLU A 124 10.75 -20.91 1.57
N LEU A 125 9.95 -21.32 0.58
CA LEU A 125 10.18 -22.56 -0.18
C LEU A 125 11.59 -22.65 -0.79
N VAL A 126 12.12 -21.54 -1.32
CA VAL A 126 13.47 -21.48 -1.89
C VAL A 126 14.55 -21.59 -0.82
N LEU A 127 14.32 -21.01 0.37
CA LEU A 127 15.26 -21.04 1.49
C LEU A 127 15.21 -22.35 2.28
N LEU A 128 14.18 -23.18 2.12
CA LEU A 128 14.13 -24.51 2.72
C LEU A 128 15.25 -25.41 2.17
N LYS A 129 16.11 -25.89 3.08
CA LYS A 129 17.23 -26.78 2.73
C LYS A 129 16.77 -28.18 2.30
N ASP A 130 15.72 -28.71 2.94
CA ASP A 130 15.35 -30.13 2.82
C ASP A 130 14.32 -30.42 1.72
N ARG A 131 13.95 -29.41 0.91
CA ARG A 131 12.97 -29.48 -0.21
C ARG A 131 11.82 -30.48 0.01
N PRO A 132 11.00 -30.28 1.05
CA PRO A 132 9.90 -31.19 1.35
C PRO A 132 8.86 -31.20 0.22
N ALA A 133 8.04 -32.25 0.19
CA ALA A 133 6.92 -32.34 -0.74
C ALA A 133 5.96 -31.16 -0.52
N ILE A 134 5.83 -30.31 -1.53
CA ILE A 134 4.98 -29.12 -1.48
C ILE A 134 3.53 -29.56 -1.59
N ASN A 135 2.71 -29.23 -0.59
CA ASN A 135 1.28 -29.49 -0.64
C ASN A 135 0.63 -28.65 -1.77
N PRO A 136 -0.07 -29.26 -2.75
CA PRO A 136 -0.72 -28.54 -3.84
C PRO A 136 -1.70 -27.44 -3.38
N LEU A 137 -2.24 -27.53 -2.15
CA LEU A 137 -3.11 -26.50 -1.58
C LEU A 137 -2.42 -25.14 -1.45
N LEU A 138 -1.09 -25.08 -1.38
CA LEU A 138 -0.36 -23.82 -1.39
C LEU A 138 -0.61 -23.04 -2.69
N TRP A 139 -0.49 -23.72 -3.84
CA TRP A 139 -0.72 -23.12 -5.15
C TRP A 139 -2.18 -22.73 -5.35
N LEU A 140 -3.11 -23.56 -4.84
CA LEU A 140 -4.53 -23.19 -4.79
C LEU A 140 -4.76 -21.92 -3.97
N GLY A 141 -4.13 -21.81 -2.80
CA GLY A 141 -4.19 -20.60 -1.97
C GLY A 141 -3.70 -19.36 -2.71
N MET A 142 -2.58 -19.46 -3.43
CA MET A 142 -2.08 -18.37 -4.29
C MET A 142 -3.08 -17.99 -5.39
N ALA A 143 -3.69 -18.99 -6.05
CA ALA A 143 -4.71 -18.75 -7.06
C ALA A 143 -5.96 -18.04 -6.47
N LEU A 144 -6.37 -18.42 -5.26
CA LEU A 144 -7.48 -17.76 -4.56
C LEU A 144 -7.14 -16.33 -4.14
N VAL A 145 -5.90 -16.02 -3.76
CA VAL A 145 -5.46 -14.64 -3.52
C VAL A 145 -5.57 -13.81 -4.79
N VAL A 146 -5.11 -14.33 -5.93
CA VAL A 146 -5.22 -13.65 -7.23
C VAL A 146 -6.70 -13.44 -7.60
N ALA A 147 -7.53 -14.46 -7.46
CA ALA A 147 -8.97 -14.34 -7.70
C ALA A 147 -9.61 -13.28 -6.78
N GLY A 148 -9.26 -13.28 -5.49
CA GLY A 148 -9.72 -12.29 -4.53
C GLY A 148 -9.34 -10.86 -4.91
N ILE A 149 -8.10 -10.64 -5.36
CA ILE A 149 -7.63 -9.33 -5.86
C ILE A 149 -8.48 -8.88 -7.05
N VAL A 150 -8.72 -9.78 -8.02
CA VAL A 150 -9.54 -9.48 -9.21
C VAL A 150 -10.98 -9.13 -8.82
N LEU A 151 -11.60 -9.94 -7.97
CA LEU A 151 -12.98 -9.72 -7.51
C LEU A 151 -13.10 -8.39 -6.76
N VAL A 152 -12.19 -8.11 -5.81
CA VAL A 152 -12.15 -6.82 -5.09
C VAL A 152 -12.04 -5.68 -6.09
N ARG A 153 -11.17 -5.78 -7.10
CA ARG A 153 -11.02 -4.72 -8.10
C ARG A 153 -12.27 -4.50 -8.94
N LEU A 154 -12.93 -5.58 -9.38
CA LEU A 154 -14.12 -5.53 -10.24
C LEU A 154 -15.33 -4.96 -9.48
N TYR A 155 -15.47 -5.31 -8.20
CA TYR A 155 -16.66 -4.96 -7.42
C TYR A 155 -16.48 -3.79 -6.45
N THR A 156 -15.27 -3.27 -6.25
CA THR A 156 -15.07 -2.03 -5.47
C THR A 156 -15.51 -0.80 -6.29
N PRO A 157 -16.57 -0.08 -5.88
CA PRO A 157 -17.03 1.11 -6.58
C PRO A 157 -15.93 2.17 -6.60
N GLN A 158 -15.56 2.65 -7.78
CA GLN A 158 -14.61 3.74 -7.93
C GLN A 158 -15.39 5.05 -7.95
N ALA A 159 -14.98 6.04 -7.15
CA ALA A 159 -15.55 7.38 -7.25
C ALA A 159 -15.24 7.96 -8.64
N HIS A 160 -16.23 8.01 -9.53
CA HIS A 160 -16.11 8.72 -10.79
C HIS A 160 -16.00 10.24 -10.49
N PRO A 161 -15.07 10.97 -11.13
CA PRO A 161 -15.13 12.43 -11.08
C PRO A 161 -16.50 12.89 -11.62
N PRO A 162 -17.14 13.90 -11.01
CA PRO A 162 -18.42 14.39 -11.48
C PRO A 162 -18.28 14.76 -12.96
N MET A 163 -19.12 14.15 -13.79
CA MET A 163 -19.17 14.39 -15.22
C MET A 163 -19.43 15.89 -15.41
N LYS A 164 -18.46 16.60 -16.00
CA LYS A 164 -18.59 18.03 -16.29
C LYS A 164 -19.84 18.17 -17.17
N PRO A 165 -20.85 18.98 -16.78
CA PRO A 165 -22.04 19.18 -17.61
C PRO A 165 -21.59 19.57 -19.02
N PRO A 166 -22.20 19.02 -20.08
CA PRO A 166 -21.89 19.45 -21.43
C PRO A 166 -22.00 20.97 -21.49
N THR A 167 -20.91 21.65 -21.87
CA THR A 167 -20.96 23.07 -22.19
C THR A 167 -21.99 23.22 -23.30
N ALA A 168 -23.11 23.85 -22.98
CA ALA A 168 -24.15 24.14 -23.96
C ALA A 168 -23.51 24.85 -25.16
N ALA A 169 -23.75 24.32 -26.36
CA ALA A 169 -23.33 24.96 -27.60
C ALA A 169 -23.90 26.40 -27.65
N PRO A 170 -23.19 27.38 -28.26
CA PRO A 170 -23.70 28.73 -28.36
C PRO A 170 -25.02 28.72 -29.13
N ALA A 171 -26.08 29.20 -28.50
CA ALA A 171 -27.36 29.43 -29.19
C ALA A 171 -27.12 30.42 -30.32
N THR A 172 -27.28 29.97 -31.56
CA THR A 172 -27.39 30.84 -32.74
C THR A 172 -28.56 31.79 -32.50
N ALA A 173 -28.25 33.08 -32.40
CA ALA A 173 -29.24 34.15 -32.36
C ALA A 173 -29.97 34.18 -33.71
N SER A 174 -31.15 33.58 -33.77
CA SER A 174 -32.15 33.87 -34.79
C SER A 174 -32.78 35.23 -34.46
N GLY A 175 -32.27 36.30 -35.07
CA GLY A 175 -32.91 37.60 -35.05
C GLY A 175 -34.23 37.58 -35.84
N PRO A 176 -35.27 38.30 -35.39
CA PRO A 176 -36.53 38.37 -36.13
C PRO A 176 -36.35 39.26 -37.37
N SER A 177 -36.47 38.66 -38.56
CA SER A 177 -36.71 39.43 -39.80
C SER A 177 -38.11 40.01 -39.77
N ALA A 178 -38.15 41.29 -40.14
CA ALA A 178 -39.27 42.21 -40.13
C ALA A 178 -40.57 41.66 -40.75
N VAL A 179 -41.68 42.04 -40.10
CA VAL A 179 -43.03 42.01 -40.62
C VAL A 179 -43.42 43.47 -40.93
N ASP A 180 -43.81 43.70 -42.19
CA ASP A 180 -44.68 44.78 -42.71
C ASP A 180 -44.18 46.24 -42.64
N ALA A 181 -44.62 47.21 -43.44
CA ALA A 181 -45.28 47.36 -44.74
C ALA A 181 -45.47 48.89 -44.89
N HIS A 182 -45.46 49.39 -46.13
CA HIS A 182 -45.65 50.79 -46.59
C HIS A 182 -44.42 51.71 -46.65
#